data_AF-Q0JR56-F1
#
_entry.id   AF-Q0JR56-F1
#
_cell.length_a   1.000
_cell.length_b   1.000
_cell.length_c   1.000
_cell.angle_alpha   90.00
_cell.angle_beta   90.00
_cell.angle_gamma   90.00
#
_symmetry.space_group_name_H-M   'P 1'
#
loop_
_entity.id
_entity.type
_entity.pdbx_description
1 polymer ?
#
loop_
_entity_poly.entity_id
_entity_poly.type
_entity_poly.pdbx_seq_one_letter_code
_entity_poly.pdbx_strand_id
1 'polypeptide(L)'
;RRGRAGRVQPGECYHLYPQCVYEAFADYQLPELLRTPLQSLCLQIKSLRLGSISEFLSRALQSPESLSVLDFRINHKPQKSILCLGMT
;
A
#
# COMPACT_ATOMS: atom_id res chain seq x y z
N ARG A 1 14.16 14.89 -1.33
CA ARG A 1 13.62 15.90 -2.27
C ARG A 1 14.70 16.79 -2.93
N ARG A 2 15.87 16.97 -2.29
CA ARG A 2 17.06 17.68 -2.81
C ARG A 2 17.43 17.39 -4.28
N GLY A 3 17.36 16.14 -4.72
CA GLY A 3 17.75 15.73 -6.08
C GLY A 3 16.92 16.33 -7.24
N ARG A 4 15.85 17.10 -6.96
CA ARG A 4 15.07 17.79 -8.00
C ARG A 4 15.69 19.13 -8.42
N ALA A 5 16.44 19.81 -7.55
CA ALA A 5 16.97 21.15 -7.80
C ALA A 5 18.24 21.17 -8.67
N GLY A 6 19.03 20.10 -8.66
CA GLY A 6 20.36 20.04 -9.29
C GLY A 6 20.42 19.38 -10.68
N ARG A 7 19.31 19.32 -11.44
CA ARG A 7 19.29 18.56 -12.71
C ARG A 7 20.01 19.24 -13.87
N VAL A 8 20.06 20.57 -13.88
CA VAL A 8 20.56 21.38 -15.01
C VAL A 8 21.71 22.29 -14.59
N GLN A 9 21.66 22.80 -13.36
CA GLN A 9 22.66 23.68 -12.78
C GLN A 9 22.73 23.46 -11.26
N PRO A 10 23.78 23.93 -10.56
CA PRO A 10 23.81 23.93 -9.10
C PRO A 10 22.55 24.60 -8.56
N GLY A 11 21.83 23.88 -7.70
CA GLY A 11 20.54 24.30 -7.18
C GLY A 11 20.47 24.13 -5.68
N GLU A 12 19.84 25.09 -5.01
CA GLU A 12 19.65 25.11 -3.56
C GLU A 12 18.36 24.38 -3.17
N CYS A 13 18.37 23.71 -2.01
CA CYS A 13 17.20 23.03 -1.45
C CYS A 13 16.97 23.44 0.00
N TYR A 14 15.90 24.19 0.23
CA TYR A 14 15.51 24.62 1.57
C TYR A 14 14.60 23.59 2.25
N HIS A 15 14.88 23.29 3.51
CA HIS A 15 14.06 22.41 4.35
C HIS A 15 13.42 23.24 5.46
N LEU A 16 12.09 23.29 5.51
CA LEU A 16 11.33 24.12 6.46
C LEU A 16 11.02 23.36 7.76
N TYR A 17 12.04 22.79 8.38
CA TYR A 17 11.93 22.09 9.67
C TYR A 17 13.27 22.17 10.43
N PRO A 18 13.25 22.15 11.77
CA PRO A 18 14.47 22.17 12.58
C PRO A 18 15.23 20.84 12.44
N GLN A 19 16.55 20.89 12.68
CA GLN A 19 17.42 19.71 12.52
C GLN A 19 17.03 18.54 13.44
N CYS A 20 16.55 18.80 14.66
CA CYS A 20 16.08 17.74 15.55
C CYS A 20 14.92 16.93 14.97
N VAL A 21 14.04 17.57 14.18
CA VAL A 21 12.92 16.89 13.51
C VAL A 21 13.42 16.08 12.31
N TYR A 22 14.47 16.57 11.63
CA TYR A 22 15.13 15.83 10.55
C TYR A 22 15.75 14.53 11.05
N GLU A 23 16.45 14.58 12.17
CA GLU A 23 17.10 13.42 12.79
C GLU A 23 16.07 12.42 13.36
N ALA A 24 14.87 12.89 13.70
CA ALA A 24 13.77 12.05 14.16
C ALA A 24 12.94 11.42 13.02
N PHE A 25 13.18 11.78 11.75
CA PHE A 25 12.45 11.18 10.64
C PHE A 25 12.88 9.73 10.40
N ALA A 26 11.89 8.90 10.05
CA ALA A 26 12.17 7.56 9.56
C ALA A 26 12.90 7.63 8.22
N ASP A 27 13.91 6.77 8.06
CA ASP A 27 14.70 6.67 6.82
C ASP A 27 13.81 6.37 5.60
N TYR A 28 12.74 5.59 5.83
CA TYR A 28 11.80 5.18 4.80
C TYR A 28 10.37 5.40 5.26
N GLN A 29 9.53 5.80 4.30
CA GLN A 29 8.10 5.86 4.53
C GLN A 29 7.53 4.46 4.70
N LEU A 30 6.54 4.31 5.59
CA LEU A 30 5.86 3.05 5.79
C LEU A 30 5.23 2.57 4.45
N PRO A 31 5.40 1.28 4.10
CA PRO A 31 4.91 0.71 2.85
C PRO A 31 3.41 0.91 2.67
N GLU A 32 2.99 1.14 1.43
CA GLU A 32 1.57 1.36 1.11
C GLU A 32 0.69 0.17 1.50
N LEU A 33 1.23 -1.04 1.42
CA LEU A 33 0.55 -2.28 1.79
C LEU A 33 0.15 -2.32 3.28
N LEU A 34 0.91 -1.64 4.15
CA LEU A 34 0.63 -1.55 5.58
C LEU A 34 -0.21 -0.32 5.95
N ARG A 35 -0.33 0.65 5.05
CA ARG A 35 -1.05 1.92 5.29
C ARG A 35 -2.45 1.93 4.69
N THR A 36 -2.70 1.13 3.66
CA THR A 36 -3.94 1.15 2.89
C THR A 36 -4.79 -0.08 3.24
N PRO A 37 -6.12 0.07 3.25
CA PRO A 37 -6.99 -1.04 3.59
C PRO A 37 -7.06 -2.01 2.40
N LEU A 38 -6.96 -3.31 2.68
CA LEU A 38 -6.63 -4.34 1.67
C LEU A 38 -7.81 -4.74 0.76
N GLN A 39 -8.99 -4.12 0.87
CA GLN A 39 -10.20 -4.56 0.16
C GLN A 39 -10.03 -4.57 -1.35
N SER A 40 -9.52 -3.48 -1.92
CA SER A 40 -9.30 -3.36 -3.38
C SER A 40 -8.30 -4.41 -3.88
N LEU A 41 -7.22 -4.61 -3.13
CA LEU A 41 -6.16 -5.56 -3.45
C LEU A 41 -6.67 -7.01 -3.38
N CYS A 42 -7.45 -7.35 -2.35
CA CYS A 42 -8.13 -8.64 -2.21
C CYS A 42 -9.10 -8.93 -3.38
N LEU A 43 -9.81 -7.92 -3.89
CA LEU A 43 -10.70 -8.07 -5.04
C LEU A 43 -9.91 -8.31 -6.33
N GLN A 44 -8.79 -7.61 -6.52
CA GLN A 44 -7.89 -7.82 -7.67
C GLN A 44 -7.31 -9.24 -7.66
N ILE A 45 -6.83 -9.74 -6.51
CA ILE A 45 -6.32 -11.11 -6.36
C ILE A 45 -7.38 -12.15 -6.73
N LYS A 46 -8.63 -11.94 -6.31
CA LYS A 46 -9.76 -12.81 -6.67
C LYS A 46 -10.07 -12.77 -8.16
N SER A 47 -10.07 -11.59 -8.77
CA SER A 47 -10.31 -11.42 -10.21
C SER A 47 -9.25 -12.15 -11.04
N LEU A 48 -7.99 -12.05 -10.62
CA LEU A 48 -6.84 -12.71 -11.25
C LEU A 48 -6.73 -14.21 -10.93
N ARG A 49 -7.64 -14.77 -10.12
CA ARG A 49 -7.66 -16.19 -9.68
C ARG A 49 -6.33 -16.68 -9.10
N LEU A 50 -5.63 -15.83 -8.35
CA LEU A 50 -4.30 -16.13 -7.75
C LEU A 50 -4.35 -17.01 -6.48
N GLY A 51 -5.48 -17.68 -6.22
CA GLY A 51 -5.65 -18.59 -5.08
C GLY A 51 -6.05 -17.89 -3.77
N SER A 52 -5.59 -18.44 -2.64
CA SER A 52 -5.92 -17.92 -1.31
C SER A 52 -5.22 -16.58 -1.07
N ILE A 53 -6.00 -15.55 -0.75
CA ILE A 53 -5.50 -14.19 -0.47
C ILE A 53 -4.44 -14.20 0.63
N SER A 54 -4.65 -14.99 1.70
CA SER A 54 -3.72 -15.05 2.83
C SER A 54 -2.37 -15.65 2.44
N GLU A 55 -2.36 -16.65 1.57
CA GLU A 55 -1.16 -17.30 1.07
C GLU A 55 -0.42 -16.44 0.05
N PHE A 56 -1.15 -15.66 -0.74
CA PHE A 56 -0.55 -14.70 -1.67
C PHE A 56 0.12 -13.55 -0.91
N LEU A 57 -0.56 -13.00 0.10
CA LEU A 57 -0.03 -11.89 0.90
C LEU A 57 1.14 -12.32 1.79
N SER A 58 1.18 -13.57 2.27
CA SER A 58 2.33 -14.08 3.05
C SER A 58 3.60 -14.23 2.22
N ARG A 59 3.48 -14.33 0.89
CA ARG A 59 4.61 -14.37 -0.05
C ARG A 59 5.05 -12.98 -0.52
N ALA A 60 4.38 -11.92 -0.09
CA ALA A 60 4.75 -10.55 -0.44
C ALA A 60 6.04 -10.12 0.29
N LEU A 61 6.76 -9.16 -0.31
CA LEU A 61 8.05 -8.67 0.20
C LEU A 61 7.95 -8.07 1.61
N GLN A 62 6.78 -7.53 1.96
CA GLN A 62 6.43 -7.14 3.31
C GLN A 62 5.05 -7.72 3.62
N SER A 63 5.01 -8.79 4.40
CA SER A 63 3.74 -9.39 4.80
C SER A 63 2.97 -8.43 5.70
N PRO A 64 1.69 -8.14 5.42
CA PRO A 64 0.86 -7.41 6.37
C PRO A 64 0.56 -8.27 7.60
N GLU A 65 0.29 -7.63 8.75
CA GLU A 65 -0.11 -8.36 9.95
C GLU A 65 -1.44 -9.09 9.74
N SER A 66 -1.58 -10.26 10.37
CA SER A 66 -2.75 -11.14 10.26
C SER A 66 -4.08 -10.44 10.57
N LEU A 67 -4.06 -9.42 11.44
CA LEU A 67 -5.23 -8.62 11.82
C LEU A 67 -5.83 -7.86 10.62
N SER A 68 -4.99 -7.27 9.76
CA SER A 68 -5.42 -6.48 8.61
C SER A 68 -6.12 -7.32 7.53
N VAL A 69 -5.73 -8.60 7.42
CA VAL A 69 -6.38 -9.58 6.53
C VAL A 69 -7.71 -10.08 7.14
N LEU A 70 -7.80 -10.13 8.48
CA LEU A 70 -9.02 -10.48 9.20
C LEU A 70 -10.11 -9.40 9.08
N ASP A 71 -9.72 -8.12 9.09
CA ASP A 71 -10.64 -7.00 8.89
C ASP A 71 -11.37 -7.06 7.55
N PHE A 72 -10.71 -7.55 6.49
CA PHE A 72 -11.38 -7.85 5.22
C PHE A 72 -12.47 -8.90 5.40
N ARG A 73 -12.17 -9.98 6.12
CA ARG A 73 -13.09 -11.11 6.31
C ARG A 73 -14.31 -10.76 7.17
N ILE A 74 -14.17 -9.83 8.12
CA ILE A 74 -15.28 -9.38 8.98
C ILE A 74 -16.16 -8.36 8.25
N ASN A 75 -15.58 -7.39 7.52
CA ASN A 75 -16.34 -6.31 6.90
C ASN A 75 -16.92 -6.66 5.52
N HIS A 76 -16.35 -7.63 4.80
CA HIS A 76 -16.92 -8.13 3.55
C HIS A 76 -17.78 -9.38 3.78
N LYS A 77 -19.06 -9.17 4.11
CA LYS A 77 -20.10 -10.09 3.63
C LYS A 77 -19.97 -10.20 2.09
N PRO A 78 -20.26 -11.35 1.48
CA PRO A 78 -20.09 -11.54 0.05
C PRO A 78 -21.03 -10.59 -0.70
N GLN A 79 -20.49 -9.48 -1.19
CA GLN A 79 -21.11 -8.67 -2.25
C GLN A 79 -21.04 -9.53 -3.52
N LYS A 80 -22.03 -10.43 -3.67
CA LYS A 80 -22.23 -11.29 -4.85
C LYS A 80 -22.65 -10.51 -6.11
N SER A 81 -22.58 -9.18 -6.09
CA SER A 81 -23.25 -8.29 -7.06
C SER A 81 -22.32 -7.68 -8.13
N ILE A 82 -21.01 -7.56 -7.89
CA ILE A 82 -20.12 -6.81 -8.80
C ILE A 82 -19.56 -7.64 -9.97
N LEU A 83 -19.61 -8.97 -9.90
CA LEU A 83 -19.09 -9.83 -10.98
C LEU A 83 -20.12 -10.13 -12.10
N CYS A 84 -21.35 -9.63 -12.03
CA CYS A 84 -22.40 -9.91 -13.02
C CYS A 84 -22.59 -8.84 -14.11
N LEU A 85 -21.78 -7.78 -14.16
CA LEU A 85 -21.99 -6.62 -15.06
C LEU A 85 -21.09 -6.61 -16.31
N GLY A 86 -20.77 -7.78 -16.86
CA GLY A 86 -19.90 -7.87 -18.04
C GLY A 86 -20.17 -9.04 -18.99
N MET A 87 -21.39 -9.60 -18.99
CA MET A 87 -21.80 -10.59 -20.00
C MET A 87 -23.23 -10.31 -20.47
N THR A 88 -23.38 -9.30 -21.31
CA THR A 88 -24.38 -9.17 -22.39
C THR A 88 -23.83 -8.20 -23.41
#